data_AF-A0A7M3W7W3-F1
#
_entry.id   AF-A0A7M3W7W3-F1
#
_cell.length_a   1.000
_cell.length_b   1.000
_cell.length_c   1.000
_cell.angle_alpha   90.00
_cell.angle_beta   90.00
_cell.angle_gamma   90.00
#
_symmetry.space_group_name_H-M   'P 1'
#
loop_
_entity.id
_entity.type
_entity.pdbx_description
1 polymer ?
#
loop_
_entity_poly.entity_id
_entity_poly.type
_entity_poly.pdbx_seq_one_letter_code
_entity_poly.pdbx_strand_id
1 'polypeptide(L)'
;MDVEYDFRPAFTLMTANLGPGESLKVEPGAMVAQSRGVDMKTGMGSGGGIGGFLKSVVKSAVGGESFFVNTYTAGGSGGWVSLAPSAPGDIMEFHLAPGEEFFM
;
A
#
# COMPACT_ATOMS: atom_id res chain seq x y z
N MET A 1 0.59 13.11 -3.14
CA MET A 1 -0.33 12.88 -2.01
C MET A 1 0.09 13.69 -0.81
N ASP A 2 -0.89 14.10 0.01
CA ASP A 2 -0.68 14.67 1.34
C ASP A 2 -0.96 13.58 2.38
N VAL A 3 -0.22 13.58 3.50
CA VAL A 3 -0.31 12.52 4.53
C VAL A 3 -0.40 13.10 5.93
N GLU A 4 -1.33 12.55 6.71
CA GLU A 4 -1.53 12.88 8.12
C GLU A 4 -1.17 11.68 8.99
N TYR A 5 -0.65 11.94 10.19
CA TYR A 5 -0.22 10.89 11.13
C TYR A 5 -0.83 11.11 12.51
N ASP A 6 -1.57 10.11 12.98
CA ASP A 6 -2.15 10.05 14.31
C ASP A 6 -1.50 8.95 15.15
N PHE A 7 -1.60 9.08 16.48
CA PHE A 7 -1.20 8.05 17.46
C PHE A 7 0.29 7.60 17.41
N ARG A 8 1.15 8.42 16.82
CA ARG A 8 2.60 8.22 16.86
C ARG A 8 3.16 8.18 18.28
N PRO A 9 4.28 7.45 18.51
CA PRO A 9 4.99 6.56 17.58
C PRO A 9 4.65 5.08 17.79
N ALA A 10 3.81 4.73 18.77
CA ALA A 10 3.65 3.35 19.21
C ALA A 10 2.64 2.56 18.36
N PHE A 11 1.63 3.22 17.81
CA PHE A 11 0.55 2.59 17.04
C PHE A 11 0.06 3.56 15.96
N THR A 12 0.96 3.91 15.05
CA THR A 12 0.71 5.00 14.11
C THR A 12 -0.38 4.65 13.12
N LEU A 13 -1.36 5.55 12.98
CA LEU A 13 -2.34 5.55 11.91
C LEU A 13 -1.95 6.66 10.93
N MET A 14 -1.69 6.30 9.67
CA MET A 14 -1.42 7.27 8.61
C MET A 14 -2.63 7.39 7.70
N THR A 15 -3.12 8.60 7.45
CA THR A 15 -4.15 8.87 6.45
C THR A 15 -3.55 9.54 5.23
N ALA A 16 -3.64 8.89 4.07
CA ALA A 16 -3.23 9.46 2.79
C ALA A 16 -4.43 10.10 2.08
N ASN A 17 -4.29 11.39 1.75
CA ASN A 17 -5.25 12.14 0.97
C ASN A 17 -4.88 12.07 -0.52
N LEU A 18 -5.78 11.51 -1.32
CA LEU A 18 -5.63 11.25 -2.75
C LEU A 18 -6.39 12.30 -3.56
N GLY A 19 -5.69 12.95 -4.49
CA GLY A 19 -6.33 13.78 -5.51
C GLY A 19 -7.17 12.96 -6.51
N PRO A 20 -7.99 13.61 -7.35
CA PRO A 20 -8.80 12.91 -8.35
C PRO A 20 -7.97 12.00 -9.27
N GLY A 21 -8.31 10.71 -9.32
CA GLY A 21 -7.59 9.71 -10.13
C GLY A 21 -6.22 9.28 -9.57
N GLU A 22 -5.75 9.88 -8.47
CA GLU A 22 -4.50 9.47 -7.83
C GLU A 22 -4.63 8.05 -7.27
N SER A 23 -3.52 7.32 -7.25
CA SER A 23 -3.49 5.94 -6.79
C SER A 23 -2.35 5.69 -5.80
N LEU A 24 -2.63 4.85 -4.81
CA LEU A 24 -1.70 4.43 -3.78
C LEU A 24 -1.61 2.90 -3.74
N LYS A 25 -0.38 2.38 -3.73
CA LYS A 25 -0.10 0.97 -3.52
C LYS A 25 0.16 0.71 -2.04
N VAL A 26 -0.44 -0.35 -1.51
CA VAL A 26 -0.50 -0.62 -0.08
C VAL A 26 -0.31 -2.11 0.15
N GLU A 27 0.47 -2.45 1.18
CA GLU A 27 0.63 -3.83 1.65
C GLU A 27 -0.73 -4.43 2.07
N PRO A 28 -1.02 -5.69 1.74
CA PRO A 28 -2.26 -6.33 2.18
C PRO A 28 -2.40 -6.31 3.70
N GLY A 29 -3.62 -6.03 4.16
CA GLY A 29 -3.93 -5.99 5.59
C GLY A 29 -3.58 -4.66 6.28
N ALA A 30 -2.87 -3.74 5.63
CA ALA A 30 -2.55 -2.45 6.24
C ALA A 30 -3.72 -1.45 6.26
N MET A 31 -4.76 -1.65 5.43
CA MET A 31 -5.89 -0.72 5.35
C MET A 31 -6.82 -0.82 6.56
N VAL A 32 -7.09 0.34 7.17
CA VAL A 32 -8.00 0.50 8.30
C VAL A 32 -9.35 1.04 7.86
N ALA A 33 -9.35 2.13 7.08
CA ALA A 33 -10.56 2.76 6.55
C ALA A 33 -10.29 3.48 5.22
N GLN A 34 -11.35 3.77 4.48
CA GLN A 34 -11.28 4.59 3.27
C GLN A 34 -12.55 5.42 3.07
N SER A 35 -12.43 6.53 2.34
CA SER A 35 -13.57 7.33 1.94
C SER A 35 -14.43 6.64 0.88
N ARG A 36 -15.69 7.11 0.74
CA ARG A 36 -16.55 6.72 -0.38
C ARG A 36 -15.89 7.14 -1.70
N GLY A 37 -15.98 6.30 -2.72
CA GLY A 37 -15.50 6.61 -4.07
C GLY A 37 -14.03 6.28 -4.34
N VAL A 38 -13.31 5.73 -3.36
CA VAL A 38 -12.02 5.07 -3.58
C VAL A 38 -12.28 3.62 -4.00
N ASP A 39 -11.78 3.23 -5.17
CA ASP A 39 -11.83 1.85 -5.67
C ASP A 39 -10.54 1.11 -5.26
N MET A 40 -10.65 -0.19 -4.95
CA MET A 40 -9.53 -1.03 -4.54
C MET A 40 -9.43 -2.24 -5.46
N LYS A 41 -8.24 -2.46 -6.02
CA LYS A 41 -7.92 -3.67 -6.79
C LYS A 41 -6.69 -4.35 -6.20
N THR A 42 -6.79 -5.65 -5.97
CA THR A 42 -5.64 -6.48 -5.62
C THR A 42 -4.92 -6.89 -6.90
N GLY A 43 -3.66 -6.51 -7.00
CA GLY A 43 -2.78 -6.85 -8.12
C GLY A 43 -1.70 -7.84 -7.69
N MET A 44 -1.27 -8.65 -8.65
CA MET A 44 -0.08 -9.47 -8.53
C MET A 44 1.13 -8.63 -8.95
N GLY A 45 2.17 -8.55 -8.11
CA GLY A 45 3.42 -7.89 -8.50
C GLY A 45 4.00 -8.60 -9.73
N SER A 46 3.92 -7.97 -10.90
CA SER A 46 4.41 -8.45 -12.22
C SER A 46 3.72 -9.69 -12.83
N GLY A 47 2.80 -9.44 -13.77
CA GLY A 47 2.66 -10.10 -15.09
C GLY A 47 2.90 -11.61 -15.27
N GLY A 48 2.32 -12.50 -14.45
CA GLY A 48 2.42 -13.95 -14.67
C GLY A 48 1.04 -14.62 -14.81
N GLY A 49 0.82 -15.36 -15.90
CA GLY A 49 -0.34 -16.25 -16.04
C GLY A 49 -0.37 -17.37 -14.99
N ILE A 50 -1.35 -18.29 -15.09
CA ILE A 50 -1.61 -19.37 -14.11
C ILE A 50 -0.36 -20.21 -13.73
N GLY A 51 0.60 -20.39 -14.65
CA GLY A 51 1.87 -21.06 -14.36
C GLY A 51 2.90 -20.24 -13.57
N GLY A 52 2.86 -18.90 -13.68
CA GLY A 52 3.67 -17.97 -12.89
C GLY A 52 3.13 -17.77 -11.48
N PHE A 53 1.81 -17.89 -11.30
CA PHE A 53 1.10 -17.81 -10.02
C PHE A 53 1.67 -18.78 -8.98
N LEU A 54 1.74 -20.09 -9.28
CA LEU A 54 2.22 -21.09 -8.31
C LEU A 54 3.68 -20.88 -7.93
N LYS A 55 4.55 -20.60 -8.91
CA LYS A 55 5.98 -20.40 -8.67
C LYS A 55 6.25 -19.16 -7.81
N SER A 56 5.46 -18.10 -8.01
CA SER A 56 5.66 -16.86 -7.28
C SER A 56 5.03 -16.90 -5.88
N VAL A 57 3.89 -17.57 -5.70
CA VAL A 57 3.30 -17.84 -4.37
C VAL A 57 4.26 -18.64 -3.48
N VAL A 58 4.93 -19.65 -4.04
CA VAL A 58 5.96 -20.42 -3.32
C VAL A 58 7.15 -19.53 -2.95
N LYS A 59 7.58 -18.61 -3.84
CA LYS A 59 8.67 -17.67 -3.55
C LYS A 59 8.30 -16.68 -2.45
N SER A 60 7.11 -16.09 -2.48
CA SER A 60 6.64 -15.18 -1.42
C SER A 60 6.48 -15.90 -0.07
N ALA A 61 6.02 -17.15 -0.07
CA ALA A 61 5.89 -17.93 1.15
C ALA A 61 7.24 -18.22 1.81
N VAL A 62 8.31 -18.37 1.02
CA VAL A 62 9.68 -18.60 1.52
C VAL A 62 10.39 -17.28 1.87
N GLY A 63 10.11 -16.20 1.14
CA GLY A 63 10.73 -14.89 1.32
C GLY A 63 10.07 -13.99 2.36
N GLY A 64 8.88 -14.32 2.86
CA GLY A 64 8.14 -13.52 3.85
C GLY A 64 7.50 -12.25 3.31
N GLU A 65 7.79 -11.86 2.07
CA GLU A 65 7.19 -10.69 1.41
C GLU A 65 5.85 -11.03 0.76
N SER A 66 4.84 -10.18 0.93
CA SER A 66 3.56 -10.35 0.25
C SER A 66 3.70 -10.20 -1.26
N PHE A 67 3.28 -11.22 -2.02
CA PHE A 67 3.25 -11.17 -3.48
C PHE A 67 2.13 -10.28 -4.06
N PHE A 68 1.14 -10.02 -3.23
CA PHE A 68 -0.04 -9.25 -3.59
C PHE A 68 0.08 -7.85 -3.01
N VAL A 69 -0.35 -6.86 -3.78
CA VAL A 69 -0.40 -5.45 -3.34
C VAL A 69 -1.77 -4.91 -3.68
N ASN A 70 -2.37 -4.18 -2.76
CA ASN A 70 -3.63 -3.49 -3.01
C ASN A 70 -3.34 -2.12 -3.64
N THR A 71 -3.99 -1.83 -4.76
CA THR A 71 -3.96 -0.49 -5.37
C THR A 71 -5.29 0.18 -5.09
N TYR A 72 -5.25 1.30 -4.37
CA TYR A 72 -6.38 2.17 -4.11
C TYR A 72 -6.34 3.32 -5.08
N THR A 73 -7.44 3.61 -5.77
CA THR A 73 -7.54 4.70 -6.75
C THR A 73 -8.72 5.59 -6.41
N ALA A 74 -8.48 6.89 -6.23
CA ALA A 74 -9.54 7.84 -5.94
C ALA A 74 -10.38 8.17 -7.17
N GLY A 75 -11.70 8.32 -6.98
CA GLY A 75 -12.62 8.79 -8.00
C GLY A 75 -12.43 10.29 -8.34
N GLY A 76 -13.36 10.83 -9.15
CA GLY A 76 -13.25 12.20 -9.67
C GLY A 76 -13.29 13.33 -8.64
N SER A 77 -13.71 13.06 -7.41
CA SER A 77 -13.72 14.02 -6.30
C SER A 77 -12.50 13.91 -5.37
N GLY A 78 -11.54 13.02 -5.67
CA GLY A 78 -10.52 12.62 -4.72
C GLY A 78 -11.07 11.68 -3.64
N GLY A 79 -10.27 11.43 -2.61
CA GLY A 79 -10.63 10.57 -1.49
C GLY A 79 -9.49 10.40 -0.50
N TRP A 80 -9.66 9.53 0.49
CA TRP A 80 -8.62 9.21 1.47
C TRP A 80 -8.60 7.74 1.84
N VAL A 81 -7.44 7.25 2.28
CA VAL A 81 -7.24 5.89 2.82
C VAL A 81 -6.37 5.98 4.07
N SER A 82 -6.83 5.37 5.16
CA SER A 82 -6.09 5.26 6.42
C SER A 82 -5.44 3.89 6.55
N LEU A 83 -4.17 3.88 6.97
CA LEU A 83 -3.28 2.73 7.01
C LEU A 83 -2.64 2.60 8.39
N ALA A 84 -2.45 1.37 8.84
CA ALA A 84 -1.69 1.06 10.05
C ALA A 84 -0.82 -0.20 9.84
N PRO A 85 0.37 -0.27 10.45
CA PRO A 85 1.18 -1.49 10.41
C PRO A 85 0.50 -2.61 11.22
N SER A 86 0.80 -3.86 10.87
CA SER A 86 0.29 -5.03 11.61
C SER A 86 0.94 -5.20 12.98
N ALA A 87 2.18 -4.71 13.14
CA ALA A 87 2.92 -4.69 14.39
C ALA A 87 2.88 -3.31 15.07
N PRO A 88 3.01 -3.23 16.40
CA PRO A 88 3.22 -1.95 17.09
C PRO A 88 4.44 -1.21 16.53
N GLY A 89 4.30 0.07 16.23
CA GLY A 89 5.37 0.90 15.68
C GLY A 89 4.92 2.19 15.01
N ASP A 90 5.88 2.83 14.36
CA ASP A 90 5.72 4.08 13.63
C ASP A 90 5.80 3.86 12.11
N ILE A 91 5.34 4.85 11.35
CA ILE A 91 5.44 4.93 9.89
C ILE A 91 6.39 6.08 9.56
N MET A 92 7.38 5.83 8.71
CA MET A 92 8.28 6.86 8.19
C MET A 92 8.14 6.99 6.67
N GLU A 93 8.22 8.23 6.17
CA GLU A 93 8.18 8.52 4.74
C GLU A 93 9.59 8.69 4.19
N PHE A 94 9.84 8.12 3.01
CA PHE A 94 11.07 8.31 2.25
C PHE A 94 10.71 8.80 0.85
N HIS A 95 11.22 9.97 0.47
CA HIS A 95 11.08 10.49 -0.88
C HIS A 95 12.23 9.97 -1.75
N LEU A 96 11.89 9.33 -2.88
CA LEU A 96 12.86 8.80 -3.84
C LEU A 96 12.80 9.60 -5.14
N ALA A 97 13.93 10.18 -5.52
CA ALA A 97 14.10 10.78 -6.83
C ALA A 97 14.29 9.71 -7.93
N PRO A 98 14.06 10.05 -9.22
CA PRO A 98 14.32 9.11 -10.31
C PRO A 98 15.77 8.60 -10.30
N GLY A 99 15.93 7.27 -10.21
CA GLY A 99 17.23 6.60 -10.15
C GLY A 99 17.75 6.33 -8.74
N GLU A 100 17.03 6.74 -7.69
CA GLU A 100 17.33 6.33 -6.32
C GLU A 100 16.68 4.98 -5.98
N GLU A 101 17.41 4.16 -5.22
CA GLU A 101 16.95 2.86 -4.75
C GLU A 101 16.87 2.85 -3.23
N PHE A 102 15.86 2.16 -2.69
CA PHE A 102 15.67 1.97 -1.26
C PHE A 102 15.76 0.48 -0.92
N PHE A 103 16.54 0.16 0.12
CA PHE A 103 16.76 -1.19 0.60
C PHE A 103 16.29 -1.27 2.06
N MET A 104 15.37 -2.19 2.35
CA MET A 104 14.89 -2.53 3.69
C MET A 104 15.46 -3.86 4.18
#